data_AF-A0A5E6NP90-F1
#
_entry.id   AF-A0A5E6NP90-F1
#
_cell.length_a   1.000
_cell.length_b   1.000
_cell.length_c   1.000
_cell.angle_alpha   90.00
_cell.angle_beta   90.00
_cell.angle_gamma   90.00
#
_symmetry.space_group_name_H-M   'P 1'
#
loop_
_entity.id
_entity.type
_entity.pdbx_description
1 polymer ?
#
loop_
_entity_poly.entity_id
_entity_poly.type
_entity_poly.pdbx_seq_one_letter_code
_entity_poly.pdbx_strand_id
1 'polypeptide(L)'
;MVEHLSEPRFELNRLFGLLKKGGVLAIMTQMITKETDFSTWYYKNDPTHIFFFSEKTMRYLAQQWGVKIKFFANNVALFVS
;
A
#
# COMPACT_ATOMS: atom_id res chain seq x y z
N MET A 1 -1.49 4.90 -9.03
CA MET A 1 -2.21 4.97 -7.74
C MET A 1 -1.34 5.40 -6.54
N VAL A 2 -1.15 4.59 -5.48
CA VAL A 2 -0.48 5.01 -4.22
C VAL A 2 1.03 5.18 -4.35
N GLU A 3 1.62 4.47 -5.30
CA GLU A 3 3.03 4.54 -5.69
C GLU A 3 3.44 5.90 -6.29
N HIS A 4 2.49 6.77 -6.65
CA HIS A 4 2.76 8.11 -7.18
C HIS A 4 2.54 9.23 -6.13
N LEU A 5 2.15 8.87 -4.89
CA LEU A 5 1.95 9.87 -3.84
C LEU A 5 3.30 10.44 -3.44
N SER A 6 3.49 11.76 -3.48
CA SER A 6 4.70 12.42 -2.97
C SER A 6 4.83 12.34 -1.45
N GLU A 7 3.70 12.35 -0.74
CA GLU A 7 3.60 12.29 0.73
C GLU A 7 2.71 11.12 1.18
N PRO A 8 3.10 9.85 0.95
CA PRO A 8 2.23 8.70 1.12
C PRO A 8 1.75 8.52 2.56
N ARG A 9 2.58 8.83 3.56
CA ARG A 9 2.19 8.73 4.97
C ARG A 9 1.04 9.69 5.29
N PHE A 10 1.13 10.95 4.85
CA PHE A 10 0.10 11.95 5.10
C PHE A 10 -1.22 11.54 4.42
N GLU A 11 -1.17 11.22 3.13
CA GLU A 11 -2.37 10.90 2.37
C GLU A 11 -3.05 9.62 2.83
N LEU A 12 -2.27 8.56 3.13
CA LEU A 12 -2.85 7.30 3.61
C LEU A 12 -3.50 7.47 4.99
N ASN A 13 -2.86 8.21 5.90
CA ASN A 13 -3.47 8.52 7.20
C ASN A 13 -4.74 9.36 7.06
N ARG A 14 -4.72 10.36 6.16
CA ARG A 14 -5.88 11.21 5.87
C ARG A 14 -7.04 10.38 5.32
N LEU A 15 -6.79 9.55 4.31
CA LEU A 15 -7.81 8.69 3.69
C LEU A 15 -8.39 7.69 4.69
N PHE A 16 -7.53 7.03 5.49
CA PHE A 16 -7.99 6.08 6.49
C PHE A 16 -8.83 6.75 7.58
N GLY A 17 -8.43 7.95 8.03
CA GLY A 17 -9.18 8.72 9.04
C GLY A 17 -10.55 9.24 8.59
N LEU A 18 -10.83 9.25 7.28
CA LEU A 18 -12.15 9.60 6.74
C LEU A 18 -13.15 8.45 6.78
N LEU A 19 -12.70 7.22 7.03
CA LEU A 19 -13.58 6.06 7.04
C LEU A 19 -14.50 6.08 8.27
N LYS A 20 -15.77 5.73 8.05
CA LYS A 20 -16.68 5.37 9.15
C LYS A 20 -16.25 4.05 9.77
N LYS A 21 -16.72 3.75 10.98
CA LYS A 21 -16.52 2.42 11.60
C LYS A 21 -17.00 1.30 10.66
N GLY A 22 -16.15 0.31 10.41
CA GLY A 22 -16.39 -0.77 9.47
C GLY A 22 -16.17 -0.41 7.99
N GLY A 23 -15.70 0.81 7.70
CA GLY A 23 -15.29 1.23 6.36
C GLY A 23 -14.04 0.49 5.90
N VAL A 24 -13.79 0.49 4.59
CA VAL A 24 -12.66 -0.23 4.00
C VAL A 24 -11.81 0.72 3.16
N LEU A 25 -10.50 0.76 3.44
CA LEU A 25 -9.52 1.32 2.53
C LEU A 25 -8.91 0.17 1.72
N ALA A 26 -9.13 0.19 0.40
CA ALA A 26 -8.52 -0.75 -0.53
C ALA A 26 -7.35 -0.07 -1.24
N ILE A 27 -6.17 -0.68 -1.15
CA ILE A 27 -4.97 -0.22 -1.86
C ILE A 27 -4.59 -1.28 -2.88
N MET A 28 -4.48 -0.89 -4.15
CA MET A 28 -4.00 -1.74 -5.23
C MET A 28 -2.69 -1.20 -5.78
N THR A 29 -1.59 -1.94 -5.62
CA THR A 29 -0.25 -1.57 -6.11
C THR A 29 0.61 -2.82 -6.25
N GLN A 30 1.53 -2.85 -7.22
CA GLN A 30 2.42 -3.99 -7.36
C GLN A 30 3.42 -4.02 -6.21
N MET A 31 3.36 -5.09 -5.41
CA MET A 31 4.18 -5.20 -4.21
C MET A 31 5.55 -5.82 -4.52
N ILE A 32 6.60 -5.23 -3.97
CA ILE A 32 7.94 -5.82 -3.98
C ILE A 32 7.99 -7.01 -3.02
N THR A 33 8.58 -8.10 -3.50
CA THR A 33 8.76 -9.35 -2.77
C THR A 33 10.25 -9.66 -2.63
N LYS A 34 10.62 -10.73 -1.91
CA LYS A 34 12.04 -11.13 -1.81
C LYS A 34 12.57 -11.66 -3.14
N GLU A 35 11.67 -12.15 -3.98
CA GLU A 35 11.93 -12.75 -5.28
C GLU A 35 12.01 -11.67 -6.38
N THR A 36 11.66 -10.42 -6.08
CA THR A 36 11.73 -9.32 -7.04
C THR A 36 13.19 -8.90 -7.26
N ASP A 37 13.72 -9.20 -8.45
CA ASP A 37 14.95 -8.57 -8.93
C ASP A 37 14.65 -7.12 -9.29
N PHE A 38 14.92 -6.21 -8.36
CA PHE A 38 14.65 -4.79 -8.55
C PHE A 38 15.39 -4.21 -9.75
N SER A 39 16.56 -4.73 -10.14
CA SER A 39 17.32 -4.18 -11.27
C SER A 39 16.56 -4.33 -12.61
N THR A 40 15.90 -5.46 -12.81
CA THR A 40 15.18 -5.82 -14.03
C THR A 40 13.67 -5.61 -13.93
N TRP A 41 13.14 -5.33 -12.74
CA TRP A 41 11.70 -5.15 -12.53
C TRP A 41 11.15 -3.96 -13.31
N TYR A 42 10.22 -4.22 -14.24
CA TYR A 42 9.69 -3.20 -15.16
C TYR A 42 8.87 -2.12 -14.46
N TYR A 43 8.20 -2.45 -13.35
CA TYR A 43 7.29 -1.54 -12.66
C TYR A 43 8.01 -0.27 -12.19
N LYS A 44 9.29 -0.34 -11.83
CA LYS A 44 10.06 0.83 -11.39
C LYS A 44 10.41 1.81 -12.52
N ASN A 45 10.29 1.38 -13.78
CA ASN A 45 10.76 2.15 -14.93
C ASN A 45 9.80 3.28 -15.31
N ASP A 46 8.56 3.25 -14.81
CA ASP A 46 7.67 4.39 -14.93
C ASP A 46 8.17 5.53 -14.01
N PRO A 47 8.57 6.69 -14.57
CA PRO A 47 9.15 7.78 -13.78
C PRO A 47 8.14 8.43 -12.82
N THR A 48 6.86 8.12 -12.94
CA THR A 48 5.82 8.60 -12.03
C THR A 48 5.70 7.75 -10.76
N HIS A 49 6.37 6.59 -10.69
CA HIS A 49 6.44 5.78 -9.47
C HIS A 49 7.53 6.30 -8.53
N ILE A 50 7.10 6.86 -7.41
CA ILE A 50 7.95 7.50 -6.40
C ILE A 50 8.27 6.50 -5.26
N PHE A 51 7.31 5.64 -4.91
CA PHE A 51 7.45 4.66 -3.82
C PHE A 51 7.00 3.27 -4.23
N PHE A 52 7.67 2.25 -3.69
CA PHE A 52 7.29 0.85 -3.86
C PHE A 52 6.91 0.23 -2.53
N PHE A 53 5.76 -0.45 -2.50
CA PHE A 53 5.22 -1.05 -1.29
C PHE A 53 5.53 -2.54 -1.24
N SER A 54 5.55 -3.11 -0.04
CA SER A 54 5.64 -4.55 0.19
C SER A 54 4.51 -4.98 1.11
N GLU A 55 4.26 -6.29 1.21
CA GLU A 55 3.38 -6.81 2.26
C GLU A 55 3.80 -6.33 3.66
N LYS A 56 5.11 -6.24 3.92
CA LYS A 56 5.65 -5.75 5.20
C LYS A 56 5.22 -4.31 5.46
N THR A 57 5.28 -3.45 4.43
CA THR A 57 4.82 -2.06 4.51
C THR A 57 3.33 -1.99 4.81
N MET A 58 2.51 -2.81 4.14
CA MET A 58 1.07 -2.85 4.38
C MET A 58 0.73 -3.36 5.78
N ARG A 59 1.43 -4.38 6.29
CA ARG A 59 1.28 -4.87 7.67
C ARG A 59 1.69 -3.82 8.69
N TYR A 60 2.74 -3.05 8.41
CA TYR A 60 3.15 -1.93 9.26
C TYR A 60 2.03 -0.88 9.34
N LEU A 61 1.44 -0.47 8.22
CA LEU A 61 0.30 0.46 8.21
C LEU A 61 -0.88 -0.06 9.03
N ALA A 62 -1.24 -1.34 8.87
CA ALA A 62 -2.31 -1.96 9.63
C ALA A 62 -2.06 -1.90 11.15
N GLN A 63 -0.80 -2.16 11.56
CA GLN A 63 -0.38 -2.02 12.96
C GLN A 63 -0.49 -0.57 13.45
N GLN A 64 -0.06 0.42 12.65
CA GLN A 64 -0.17 1.83 13.03
C GLN A 64 -1.62 2.30 13.19
N TRP A 65 -2.52 1.78 12.36
CA TRP A 65 -3.95 2.10 12.42
C TRP A 65 -4.73 1.24 13.43
N GLY A 66 -4.10 0.23 14.04
CA GLY A 66 -4.76 -0.65 15.01
C GLY A 66 -5.80 -1.58 14.37
N VAL A 67 -5.64 -1.92 13.09
CA VAL A 67 -6.63 -2.69 12.32
C VAL A 67 -6.08 -3.98 11.74
N LYS A 68 -6.99 -4.86 11.31
CA LYS A 68 -6.64 -6.06 10.55
C LYS A 68 -6.50 -5.71 9.07
N ILE A 69 -5.57 -6.41 8.42
CA ILE A 69 -5.35 -6.36 6.98
C ILE A 69 -5.69 -7.71 6.35
N LYS A 70 -6.29 -7.67 5.16
CA LYS A 70 -6.46 -8.84 4.29
C LYS A 70 -5.81 -8.56 2.93
N PHE A 71 -5.01 -9.51 2.44
CA PHE A 71 -4.45 -9.44 1.10
C PHE A 71 -5.36 -10.20 0.14
N PHE A 72 -5.66 -9.58 -0.99
CA PHE A 72 -6.39 -10.18 -2.10
C PHE A 72 -5.49 -10.11 -3.33
N ALA A 73 -5.20 -11.26 -3.95
CA ALA A 73 -4.15 -11.36 -4.96
C ALA A 73 -2.79 -10.79 -4.48
N ASN A 74 -1.85 -10.63 -5.40
CA ASN A 74 -0.48 -10.20 -5.07
C ASN A 74 -0.34 -8.67 -5.01
N ASN A 75 -1.41 -7.93 -5.31
CA ASN A 75 -1.36 -6.47 -5.47
C ASN A 75 -2.48 -5.73 -4.72
N VAL A 76 -3.40 -6.39 -3.99
CA VAL A 76 -4.47 -5.71 -3.25
C VAL A 76 -4.34 -5.95 -1.74
N ALA A 77 -4.40 -4.86 -0.97
CA ALA A 77 -4.49 -4.86 0.48
C ALA A 77 -5.77 -4.15 0.93
N LEU A 78 -6.55 -4.80 1.80
CA LEU A 78 -7.76 -4.23 2.41
C LEU A 78 -7.56 -4.00 3.90
N PHE A 79 -7.84 -2.77 4.35
CA PHE A 79 -7.81 -2.35 5.75
C PHE A 79 -9.23 -2.01 6.20
N VAL A 80 -9.68 -2.54 7.34
CA VAL A 80 -11.04 -2.32 7.85
C VAL A 80 -10.98 -1.46 9.11
N SER A 81 -11.60 -0.27 9.09
CA SER A 81 -11.62 0.71 10.19
C SER A 81 -12.58 0.42 11.33
#